data_AF-A0A6B2XQI2-F1
#
_entry.id   AF-A0A6B2XQI2-F1
#
_cell.length_a   1.000
_cell.length_b   1.000
_cell.length_c   1.000
_cell.angle_alpha   90.00
_cell.angle_beta   90.00
_cell.angle_gamma   90.00
#
_symmetry.space_group_name_H-M   'P 1'
#
loop_
_entity.id
_entity.type
_entity.pdbx_description
1 polymer ?
#
loop_
_entity_poly.entity_id
_entity_poly.type
_entity_poly.pdbx_seq_one_letter_code
_entity_poly.pdbx_strand_id
1 'polypeptide(L)' 'AVTPAWKISVHAAVASGSIVLLAMTYGPRMLLAYPLVAVVGWSRIELEDHTLAQVLAGAAVGGAVAAATFALVR' A
#
# COMPACT_ATOMS: atom_id res chain seq x y z
N ALA A 1 -4.75 24.49 3.35
CA ALA A 1 -4.59 23.04 3.61
C ALA A 1 -5.42 22.28 2.58
N VAL A 2 -4.84 21.36 1.82
CA VAL A 2 -5.64 20.54 0.89
C VAL A 2 -6.27 19.41 1.71
N THR A 3 -7.52 19.57 2.11
CA THR A 3 -8.33 18.53 2.75
C THR A 3 -9.42 18.06 1.80
N PRO A 4 -9.22 16.98 1.03
CA PRO A 4 -10.34 16.11 0.72
C PRO A 4 -10.79 15.49 2.04
N ALA A 5 -12.10 15.41 2.26
CA ALA A 5 -12.70 14.79 3.44
C ALA A 5 -12.31 13.30 3.61
N TRP A 6 -11.70 12.69 2.58
CA TRP A 6 -11.26 11.31 2.57
C TRP A 6 -9.94 11.19 1.81
N LYS A 7 -8.85 10.85 2.52
CA LYS A 7 -7.50 10.65 1.95
C LYS A 7 -7.07 9.21 2.20
N ILE A 8 -6.65 8.52 1.14
CA ILE A 8 -6.04 7.18 1.27
C ILE A 8 -4.71 7.25 2.02
N SER A 9 -4.31 6.15 2.67
CA SER A 9 -3.04 6.10 3.39
C SER A 9 -1.85 5.91 2.45
N VAL A 10 -0.98 6.94 2.33
CA VAL A 10 0.28 6.84 1.56
C VAL A 10 1.23 5.81 2.15
N HIS A 11 1.27 5.67 3.48
CA HIS A 11 2.07 4.64 4.14
C HIS A 11 1.67 3.23 3.69
N ALA A 12 0.37 2.94 3.66
CA ALA A 12 -0.16 1.67 3.17
C ALA A 12 0.09 1.49 1.66
N ALA A 13 -0.06 2.57 0.88
CA ALA A 13 0.18 2.56 -0.56
C ALA A 13 1.63 2.22 -0.91
N VAL A 14 2.60 2.88 -0.26
CA VAL A 14 4.03 2.63 -0.49
C VAL A 14 4.42 1.24 -0.02
N ALA A 15 3.99 0.81 1.18
CA ALA A 15 4.30 -0.53 1.69
C ALA A 15 3.78 -1.66 0.77
N SER A 16 2.52 -1.55 0.34
CA SER A 16 1.91 -2.49 -0.61
C SER A 16 2.62 -2.46 -1.97
N GLY A 17 2.90 -1.26 -2.50
CA GLY A 17 3.61 -1.08 -3.76
C GLY A 17 5.01 -1.71 -3.74
N SER A 18 5.80 -1.50 -2.69
CA SER A 18 7.12 -2.12 -2.54
C SER A 18 7.05 -3.65 -2.59
N ILE A 19 6.09 -4.27 -1.90
CA ILE A 19 5.92 -5.73 -1.91
C ILE A 19 5.52 -6.23 -3.29
N VAL A 20 4.64 -5.52 -3.99
CA VAL A 20 4.24 -5.85 -5.37
C VAL A 20 5.45 -5.79 -6.31
N LEU A 21 6.27 -4.74 -6.23
CA LEU A 21 7.49 -4.62 -7.06
C LEU A 21 8.47 -5.77 -6.77
N LEU A 22 8.66 -6.11 -5.49
CA LEU A 22 9.49 -7.26 -5.09
C LEU A 22 8.90 -8.56 -5.65
N ALA A 23 7.58 -8.75 -5.62
CA ALA A 23 6.93 -9.94 -6.15
C ALA A 23 7.08 -10.06 -7.68
N MET A 24 6.99 -8.96 -8.42
CA MET A 24 7.18 -8.93 -9.87
C MET A 24 8.65 -9.12 -10.30
N THR A 25 9.59 -8.81 -9.41
CA THR A 25 11.04 -8.90 -9.66
C THR A 25 11.64 -10.23 -9.22
N TYR A 26 11.29 -10.68 -8.00
CA TYR A 26 11.89 -11.84 -7.33
C TYR A 26 10.93 -13.03 -7.15
N GLY A 27 9.68 -12.88 -7.61
CA GLY A 27 8.67 -13.93 -7.63
C GLY A 27 7.61 -13.82 -6.53
N PRO A 28 6.49 -14.56 -6.67
CA PRO A 28 5.28 -14.37 -5.86
C PRO A 28 5.45 -14.66 -4.37
N ARG A 29 6.53 -15.34 -3.95
CA ARG A 29 6.84 -15.58 -2.53
C ARG A 29 7.01 -14.29 -1.73
N MET A 30 7.37 -13.19 -2.38
CA MET A 30 7.47 -11.88 -1.72
C MET A 30 6.12 -11.37 -1.19
N LEU A 31 4.98 -11.86 -1.70
CA LEU A 31 3.66 -11.54 -1.18
C LEU A 31 3.46 -11.99 0.28
N LEU A 32 4.27 -12.92 0.77
CA LEU A 32 4.28 -13.31 2.19
C LEU A 32 4.70 -12.15 3.12
N ALA A 33 5.22 -11.05 2.58
CA ALA A 33 5.54 -9.84 3.35
C ALA A 33 4.32 -8.93 3.61
N TYR A 34 3.13 -9.22 3.06
CA TYR A 34 1.92 -8.42 3.30
C TYR A 34 1.51 -8.25 4.78
N PRO A 35 1.85 -9.14 5.73
CA PRO A 35 1.70 -8.84 7.16
C PRO A 35 2.38 -7.53 7.59
N LEU A 36 3.46 -7.10 6.94
CA LEU A 36 4.07 -5.79 7.20
C LEU A 36 3.15 -4.62 6.82
N VAL A 37 2.37 -4.75 5.73
CA VAL A 37 1.35 -3.75 5.36
C VAL A 37 0.26 -3.68 6.42
N ALA A 38 -0.12 -4.82 7.01
CA ALA A 38 -1.08 -4.86 8.11
C ALA A 38 -0.53 -4.18 9.38
N VAL A 39 0.74 -4.38 9.73
CA VAL A 39 1.39 -3.69 10.86
C VAL A 39 1.46 -2.17 10.63
N VAL A 40 1.84 -1.73 9.43
CA VAL A 40 1.82 -0.31 9.05
C VAL A 40 0.39 0.24 9.13
N GLY A 41 -0.59 -0.49 8.60
CA GLY A 41 -2.01 -0.14 8.63
C GLY A 41 -2.56 0.00 10.05
N TRP A 42 -2.27 -0.96 10.93
CA TRP A 42 -2.66 -0.89 12.33
C TRP A 42 -2.06 0.34 13.00
N SER A 43 -0.77 0.61 12.81
CA SER A 43 -0.14 1.80 13.38
C SER A 43 -0.83 3.10 12.95
N ARG A 44 -1.35 3.18 11.71
CA ARG A 44 -2.07 4.36 11.23
C ARG A 44 -3.48 4.50 11.81
N ILE A 45 -4.12 3.38 12.12
CA ILE A 45 -5.42 3.37 12.79
C ILE A 45 -5.24 3.72 14.27
N GLU A 46 -4.23 3.15 14.93
CA GLU A 46 -3.93 3.38 16.35
C GLU A 46 -3.54 4.83 16.64
N LEU A 47 -2.80 5.48 15.75
CA LEU A 47 -2.49 6.91 15.86
C LEU A 47 -3.64 7.82 15.40
N GLU A 48 -4.80 7.27 15.05
CA GLU A 48 -5.98 8.00 14.57
C GLU A 48 -5.74 8.82 13.28
N ASP A 49 -4.66 8.53 12.55
CA ASP A 49 -4.34 9.18 11.27
C ASP A 49 -5.29 8.72 10.15
N HIS A 50 -5.77 7.47 10.22
CA HIS A 50 -6.56 6.86 9.15
C HIS A 50 -7.63 5.88 9.64
N THR A 51 -8.70 5.74 8.85
CA THR A 51 -9.67 4.65 9.00
C THR A 51 -9.22 3.38 8.28
N LEU A 52 -9.78 2.22 8.65
CA LEU A 52 -9.54 0.96 7.94
C LEU A 52 -9.81 1.08 6.43
N ALA A 53 -10.89 1.77 6.04
CA ALA A 53 -11.21 1.99 4.62
C ALA A 53 -10.12 2.78 3.88
N GLN A 54 -9.53 3.80 4.53
CA GLN A 54 -8.44 4.59 3.93
C GLN A 54 -7.13 3.79 3.81
N VAL A 55 -6.86 2.89 4.77
CA VAL A 55 -5.71 1.97 4.73
C VAL A 55 -5.87 0.95 3.60
N LEU A 56 -7.03 0.30 3.53
CA LEU A 56 -7.31 -0.70 2.48
C LEU A 56 -7.29 -0.08 1.08
N ALA A 57 -7.93 1.09 0.92
CA ALA A 57 -7.88 1.82 -0.35
C ALA A 57 -6.46 2.25 -0.70
N GLY A 58 -5.66 2.71 0.27
CA GLY A 58 -4.25 3.04 0.08
C GLY A 58 -3.44 1.84 -0.41
N ALA A 59 -3.53 0.71 0.29
CA ALA A 59 -2.84 -0.52 -0.08
C ALA A 59 -3.23 -1.03 -1.48
N ALA A 60 -4.52 -1.01 -1.81
CA ALA A 60 -5.02 -1.44 -3.12
C ALA A 60 -4.53 -0.51 -4.25
N VAL A 61 -4.70 0.81 -4.10
CA VAL A 61 -4.26 1.78 -5.09
C VAL A 61 -2.74 1.74 -5.27
N GLY A 62 -1.98 1.73 -4.17
CA GLY A 62 -0.52 1.69 -4.22
C GLY A 62 0.02 0.42 -4.89
N GLY A 63 -0.55 -0.75 -4.56
CA GLY A 63 -0.21 -2.01 -5.21
C GLY A 63 -0.54 -2.02 -6.70
N ALA A 64 -1.73 -1.55 -7.07
CA ALA A 64 -2.18 -1.51 -8.47
C ALA A 64 -1.33 -0.54 -9.31
N VAL A 65 -1.04 0.66 -8.80
CA VAL A 65 -0.21 1.66 -9.49
C VAL A 65 1.22 1.13 -9.65
N ALA A 66 1.81 0.53 -8.60
CA ALA A 66 3.13 -0.07 -8.69
C ALA A 66 3.18 -1.21 -9.72
N ALA A 67 2.19 -2.11 -9.71
CA ALA A 67 2.10 -3.20 -10.68
C ALA A 67 2.00 -2.68 -12.12
N ALA A 68 1.05 -1.76 -12.37
CA ALA A 68 0.79 -1.23 -13.70
C ALA A 68 2.00 -0.45 -14.23
N THR A 69 2.57 0.46 -13.44
CA THR A 69 3.74 1.24 -13.86
C THR A 69 4.95 0.35 -14.12
N PHE A 70 5.26 -0.59 -13.23
CA PHE A 70 6.38 -1.51 -13.41
C PHE A 70 6.20 -2.42 -14.63
N ALA A 71 4.99 -2.92 -14.88
CA ALA A 71 4.69 -3.71 -16.07
C ALA A 71 4.86 -2.91 -17.38
N LEU A 72 4.59 -1.59 -17.36
CA LEU A 72 4.68 -0.72 -18.54
C LEU A 72 6.10 -0.26 -18.86
N VAL A 73 6.99 -0.16 -17.86
CA VAL A 73 8.36 0.37 -18.03
C VAL A 73 9.46 -0.69 -18.02
N ARG A 74 9.11 -1.93 -17.71
CA ARG A 74 9.98 -3.12 -17.75
C ARG A 74 10.27 -3.55 -19.17
#